data_AF-A0ABD5SJ95-F1
#
_entry.id   AF-A0ABD5SJ95-F1
#
_cell.length_a   1.000
_cell.length_b   1.000
_cell.length_c   1.000
_cell.angle_alpha   90.00
_cell.angle_beta   90.00
_cell.angle_gamma   90.00
#
_symmetry.space_group_name_H-M   'P 1'
#
loop_
_entity.id
_entity.type
_entity.pdbx_description
1 polymer ?
#
loop_
_entity_poly.entity_id
_entity_poly.type
_entity_poly.pdbx_seq_one_letter_code
_entity_poly.pdbx_strand_id
1 'polypeptide(L)' 'MQVQETREVACPQCGEHSTIPVPEGDVELKISPYVAAFGDHTELECSNEHTFWVYYC' A
#
# COMPACT_ATOMS: atom_id res chain seq x y z
N MET A 1 20.70 -10.18 -0.88
CA MET A 1 19.60 -9.95 0.07
C MET A 1 18.96 -8.66 -0.39
N GLN A 2 17.81 -8.69 -1.08
CA GLN A 2 17.11 -7.46 -1.44
C GLN A 2 16.59 -6.86 -0.14
N VAL A 3 17.06 -5.68 0.22
CA VAL A 3 16.52 -4.94 1.36
C VAL A 3 15.18 -4.38 0.86
N GLN A 4 14.12 -4.55 1.64
CA GLN A 4 12.80 -3.96 1.35
C GLN A 4 12.58 -2.94 2.46
N GLU A 5 12.34 -1.69 2.09
CA GLU A 5 11.98 -0.68 3.08
C GLU A 5 10.53 -0.96 3.52
N THR A 6 10.26 -0.84 4.81
CA THR A 6 8.88 -0.94 5.32
C THR A 6 8.31 0.46 5.48
N ARG A 7 7.16 0.73 4.85
CA ARG A 7 6.44 1.99 5.02
C ARG A 7 5.09 1.77 5.69
N GLU A 8 4.66 2.76 6.46
CA GLU A 8 3.34 2.78 7.09
C GLU A 8 2.32 3.41 6.14
N VAL A 9 1.19 2.74 5.93
CA VAL A 9 0.08 3.21 5.11
C VAL A 9 -1.20 3.18 5.93
N ALA A 10 -2.00 4.24 5.84
CA ALA A 10 -3.29 4.30 6.53
C ALA A 10 -4.40 3.75 5.62
N CYS A 11 -5.26 2.91 6.18
CA CYS A 11 -6.46 2.45 5.50
C CYS A 11 -7.37 3.66 5.19
N PRO A 12 -7.80 3.84 3.93
CA PRO A 12 -8.64 4.98 3.56
C PRO A 12 -10.06 4.92 4.16
N GLN A 13 -10.50 3.76 4.65
CA GLN A 13 -11.83 3.59 5.25
C GLN A 13 -11.86 3.82 6.77
N CYS A 14 -10.96 3.19 7.52
CA CYS A 14 -10.97 3.25 8.98
C CYS A 14 -9.80 4.05 9.59
N GLY A 15 -8.81 4.45 8.78
CA GLY A 15 -7.62 5.16 9.25
C GLY A 15 -6.60 4.28 9.99
N GLU A 16 -6.79 2.96 9.99
CA GLU A 16 -5.87 2.02 10.61
C GLU A 16 -4.55 1.95 9.86
N HIS A 17 -3.43 2.03 10.58
CA HIS A 17 -2.10 1.97 10.00
C HIS A 17 -1.66 0.52 9.80
N SER A 18 -1.20 0.21 8.59
CA SER A 18 -0.62 -1.08 8.22
C SER A 18 0.79 -0.86 7.69
N THR A 19 1.71 -1.77 8.00
CA THR A 19 3.08 -1.70 7.52
C THR A 19 3.24 -2.61 6.32
N ILE A 20 3.77 -2.07 5.23
CA ILE A 20 3.99 -2.83 4.00
C ILE A 20 5.44 -2.78 3.54
N PRO A 21 5.96 -3.88 2.99
CA PRO A 21 7.23 -3.85 2.28
C PRO A 21 7.05 -3.10 0.96
N VAL A 22 7.93 -2.13 0.71
CA VAL A 22 8.01 -1.40 -0.55
C VAL A 22 9.41 -1.57 -1.14
N PRO A 23 9.55 -1.54 -2.48
CA PRO A 23 10.88 -1.57 -3.10
C PRO A 23 11.75 -0.41 -2.58
N GLU A 24 13.03 -0.68 -2.33
CA GLU A 24 13.99 0.36 -1.94
C GLU A 24 14.06 1.46 -3.00
N GLY A 25 13.71 2.67 -2.59
CA GLY A 25 13.67 3.85 -3.44
C GLY A 25 12.66 4.87 -2.90
N ASP A 26 12.86 6.14 -3.25
CA ASP A 26 11.86 7.18 -3.02
C ASP A 26 10.72 6.99 -4.04
N VAL A 27 9.92 5.94 -3.83
CA VAL A 27 8.72 5.66 -4.62
C VAL A 27 7.55 6.40 -4.01
N GLU A 28 6.76 7.07 -4.84
CA GLU A 28 5.55 7.73 -4.38
C GLU A 28 4.47 6.67 -4.17
N LEU A 29 3.98 6.56 -2.93
CA LEU A 29 2.89 5.66 -2.59
C LEU A 29 1.57 6.38 -2.76
N LYS A 30 0.70 5.80 -3.59
CA LYS A 30 -0.67 6.30 -3.75
C LYS A 30 -1.67 5.27 -3.26
N ILE A 31 -2.36 5.61 -2.18
CA ILE A 31 -3.38 4.76 -1.56
C ILE A 31 -4.72 5.01 -2.27
N SER A 32 -5.40 3.95 -2.68
CA SER A 32 -6.72 3.99 -3.30
C SER A 32 -7.62 2.88 -2.76
N PRO A 33 -8.87 3.17 -2.36
CA PRO A 33 -9.84 2.14 -2.01
C PRO A 33 -10.39 1.37 -3.24
N TYR A 34 -9.98 1.75 -4.45
CA TYR A 34 -10.39 1.11 -5.70
C TYR A 34 -9.19 0.65 -6.52
N VAL A 35 -9.33 -0.54 -7.12
CA VAL A 35 -8.34 -1.07 -8.05
C VAL A 35 -8.37 -0.28 -9.37
N ALA A 36 -7.22 0.26 -9.76
CA ALA A 36 -6.96 0.84 -11.07
C ALA A 36 -6.60 -0.26 -12.08
N ALA A 37 -6.93 -0.01 -13.36
CA ALA A 37 -6.67 -0.96 -14.45
C ALA A 37 -5.19 -1.10 -14.82
N PHE A 38 -4.32 -0.17 -14.39
CA PHE A 38 -2.90 -0.12 -14.74
C PHE A 38 -2.06 0.42 -13.58
N GLY A 39 -0.78 0.07 -13.57
CA GLY A 39 0.20 0.47 -12.55
C GLY A 39 0.52 -0.66 -11.58
N ASP A 40 1.79 -0.78 -11.22
CA ASP A 40 2.24 -1.70 -10.18
C ASP A 40 1.60 -1.33 -8.85
N HIS A 41 0.98 -2.32 -8.22
CA HIS A 41 0.28 -2.12 -6.96
C HIS A 41 0.34 -3.35 -6.09
N THR A 42 0.08 -3.13 -4.81
CA THR A 42 -0.14 -4.18 -3.83
C THR A 42 -1.54 -4.04 -3.25
N GLU A 43 -2.27 -5.14 -3.26
CA GLU A 43 -3.52 -5.28 -2.54
C GLU A 43 -3.23 -5.51 -1.06
N LEU A 44 -3.95 -4.79 -0.21
CA LEU A 44 -3.84 -4.87 1.23
C LEU A 44 -5.21 -5.00 1.85
N GLU A 45 -5.26 -5.74 2.94
CA GLU A 45 -6.44 -5.86 3.79
C GLU A 45 -6.07 -5.36 5.19
N CYS A 46 -6.80 -4.36 5.69
CA CYS A 46 -6.64 -3.92 7.08
C CYS A 46 -7.27 -4.93 8.05
N SER A 47 -7.01 -4.81 9.36
CA SER A 47 -7.59 -5.71 10.38
C SER A 47 -9.11 -5.62 10.49
N ASN A 48 -9.73 -4.60 9.89
CA ASN A 48 -11.18 -4.43 9.77
C ASN A 48 -11.74 -4.99 8.44
N GLU A 49 -11.00 -5.88 7.75
CA GLU A 49 -11.42 -6.55 6.50
C GLU A 49 -11.71 -5.57 5.34
N HIS A 50 -11.21 -4.33 5.40
CA HIS A 50 -11.26 -3.41 4.26
C HIS A 50 -10.09 -3.69 3.32
N THR A 51 -10.42 -4.01 2.08
CA THR A 51 -9.44 -4.14 0.98
C THR A 51 -9.15 -2.78 0.36
N PHE A 52 -7.88 -2.46 0.16
CA PHE A 52 -7.43 -1.27 -0.53
C PHE A 52 -6.12 -1.55 -1.29
N TRP A 53 -5.81 -0.68 -2.25
CA TRP A 53 -4.67 -0.85 -3.15
C TRP A 53 -3.68 0.29 -2.95
N VAL A 54 -2.40 -0.07 -2.85
CA VAL A 54 -1.29 0.87 -2.81
C VAL A 54 -0.54 0.77 -4.11
N TYR A 55 -0.55 1.87 -4.86
CA TYR A 55 0.15 2.01 -6.13
C TYR A 55 1.54 2.58 -5.90
N TYR A 56 2.49 2.09 -6.69
CA TYR A 56 3.87 2.58 -6.74
C TYR A 56 4.03 3.42 -8.01
N CYS A 57 4.48 4.67 -7.87
CA CYS A 57 4.79 5.59 -8.98
C CYS A 57 6.25 6.04 -8.93
#